data_AF-A0A6C0LXE1-F1
#
_entry.id   AF-A0A6C0LXE1-F1
#
_cell.length_a   1.000
_cell.length_b   1.000
_cell.length_c   1.000
_cell.angle_alpha   90.00
_cell.angle_beta   90.00
_cell.angle_gamma   90.00
#
_symmetry.space_group_name_H-M   'P 1'
#
loop_
_entity.id
_entity.type
_entity.pdbx_description
1 polymer ?
#
loop_
_entity_poly.entity_id
_entity_poly.type
_entity_poly.pdbx_seq_one_letter_code
_entity_poly.pdbx_strand_id
1 'polypeptide(L)'
;MNKIFECVKCNYKTDKRGNYNRHLKTKKHLDIHRSDEFACHLCNYKTDKKNNLIRHDKKYHCKIVKKEKEIKRNNQQNMIDLTNLEINLQKILKEQENIKKLIPKNTGNTIINNKLSINVYLNTECKEAMSIQDFLNQLNLSFDDLYYTKNNGFVEGISNVFVKKLGDLDPKERPIHCSDKKRLHFYVKNTDAWEKDDDNKNINKAIGNVQRKQIEMLYHWELNHPGWEKNEKLFHERLNLANSVYGSIKDKDREKDNKAIKKKISEKIDFDIDVLVEN
;
A
#
# COMPACT_ATOMS: atom_id res chain seq x y z
N MET A 1 -9.74 -97.78 -9.78
CA MET A 1 -8.44 -97.06 -9.70
C MET A 1 -8.69 -95.72 -9.02
N ASN A 2 -8.02 -95.42 -7.91
CA ASN A 2 -8.15 -94.11 -7.25
C ASN A 2 -7.46 -93.03 -8.09
N LYS A 3 -8.11 -91.88 -8.27
CA LYS A 3 -7.56 -90.74 -9.01
C LYS A 3 -6.46 -90.08 -8.18
N ILE A 4 -5.23 -90.11 -8.68
CA ILE A 4 -4.08 -89.44 -8.05
C ILE A 4 -4.08 -87.95 -8.46
N PHE A 5 -3.96 -87.07 -7.47
CA PHE A 5 -3.73 -85.63 -7.63
C PHE A 5 -2.24 -85.35 -7.48
N GLU A 6 -1.63 -84.80 -8.52
CA GLU A 6 -0.21 -84.47 -8.57
C GLU A 6 0.01 -82.97 -8.77
N CYS A 7 0.85 -82.36 -7.93
CA CYS A 7 1.32 -81.00 -8.12
C CYS A 7 2.61 -81.01 -8.94
N VAL A 8 2.52 -80.60 -10.21
CA VAL A 8 3.66 -80.58 -11.16
C VAL A 8 4.84 -79.70 -10.69
N LYS A 9 4.57 -78.69 -9.85
CA LYS A 9 5.60 -77.72 -9.42
C LYS A 9 6.46 -78.18 -8.26
N CYS A 10 6.01 -79.17 -7.48
CA CYS A 10 6.76 -79.69 -6.34
C CYS A 10 6.69 -81.23 -6.21
N ASN A 11 6.17 -81.90 -7.25
CA ASN A 11 5.98 -83.34 -7.35
C ASN A 11 5.22 -83.99 -6.17
N TYR A 12 4.39 -83.22 -5.48
CA TYR A 12 3.53 -83.74 -4.41
C TYR A 12 2.39 -84.58 -5.00
N LYS A 13 2.27 -85.84 -4.56
CA LYS A 13 1.23 -86.79 -5.02
C LYS A 13 0.35 -87.22 -3.86
N THR A 14 -0.96 -87.24 -4.07
CA THR A 14 -1.91 -87.80 -3.11
C THR A 14 -3.16 -88.30 -3.84
N ASP A 15 -3.79 -89.35 -3.33
CA ASP A 15 -5.08 -89.86 -3.82
C ASP A 15 -6.29 -89.16 -3.17
N LYS A 16 -6.06 -88.27 -2.19
CA LYS A 16 -7.12 -87.53 -1.46
C LYS A 16 -7.17 -86.06 -1.88
N ARG A 17 -8.29 -85.64 -2.49
CA ARG A 17 -8.52 -84.25 -2.92
C ARG A 17 -8.38 -83.22 -1.79
N GLY A 18 -8.83 -83.55 -0.58
CA GLY A 18 -8.70 -82.66 0.59
C GLY A 18 -7.25 -82.37 0.97
N ASN A 19 -6.37 -83.38 0.88
CA ASN A 19 -4.94 -83.22 1.13
C ASN A 19 -4.27 -82.38 0.05
N TYR A 20 -4.65 -82.57 -1.21
CA TYR A 20 -4.17 -81.75 -2.32
C TYR A 20 -4.55 -80.28 -2.15
N ASN A 21 -5.82 -79.99 -1.81
CA ASN A 21 -6.26 -78.62 -1.57
C ASN A 21 -5.57 -77.98 -0.35
N ARG A 22 -5.28 -78.75 0.70
CA ARG A 22 -4.50 -78.28 1.84
C ARG A 22 -3.05 -78.00 1.45
N HIS A 23 -2.44 -78.87 0.65
CA HIS A 23 -1.09 -78.69 0.12
C HIS A 23 -0.93 -77.35 -0.62
N LEU A 24 -1.87 -77.01 -1.51
CA LEU A 24 -1.88 -75.74 -2.26
C LEU A 24 -1.90 -74.49 -1.37
N LYS A 25 -2.37 -74.61 -0.12
CA LYS A 25 -2.46 -73.51 0.86
C LYS A 25 -1.28 -73.49 1.83
N THR A 26 -0.37 -74.46 1.77
CA THR A 26 0.77 -74.48 2.68
C THR A 26 1.74 -73.34 2.35
N LYS A 27 2.31 -72.72 3.39
CA LYS A 27 3.33 -71.68 3.23
C LYS A 27 4.50 -72.15 2.34
N LYS A 28 4.91 -73.41 2.50
CA LYS A 28 5.96 -74.04 1.67
C LYS A 28 5.59 -74.12 0.18
N HIS A 29 4.31 -74.36 -0.16
CA HIS A 29 3.85 -74.36 -1.56
C HIS A 29 3.70 -72.93 -2.10
N LEU A 30 3.18 -72.00 -1.29
CA LEU A 30 3.02 -70.59 -1.67
C LEU A 30 4.37 -69.89 -1.89
N ASP A 31 5.41 -70.23 -1.11
CA ASP A 31 6.77 -69.69 -1.26
C ASP A 31 7.43 -70.15 -2.59
N ILE A 32 7.08 -71.34 -3.10
CA ILE A 32 7.54 -71.82 -4.43
C ILE A 32 6.87 -71.02 -5.57
N HIS A 33 5.69 -70.44 -5.31
CA HIS A 33 4.92 -69.65 -6.27
C HIS A 33 5.10 -68.13 -6.14
N ARG A 34 5.95 -67.65 -5.22
CA ARG A 34 6.13 -66.22 -4.94
C ARG A 34 7.15 -65.59 -5.90
N SER A 35 6.69 -65.26 -7.09
CA SER A 35 7.43 -64.48 -8.10
C SER A 35 7.42 -62.99 -7.76
N ASP A 36 8.14 -62.58 -6.71
CA ASP A 36 8.49 -61.18 -6.49
C ASP A 36 10.02 -61.03 -6.57
N GLU A 37 10.58 -61.19 -7.78
CA GLU A 37 11.96 -60.78 -8.02
C GLU A 37 12.06 -59.26 -7.84
N PHE A 38 12.86 -58.82 -6.88
CA PHE A 38 13.25 -57.42 -6.73
C PHE A 38 14.30 -57.08 -7.78
N ALA A 39 13.88 -56.41 -8.84
CA ALA A 39 14.76 -55.92 -9.90
C ALA A 39 15.23 -54.49 -9.63
N CYS A 40 16.47 -54.19 -10.00
CA CYS A 40 16.97 -52.81 -10.04
C CYS A 40 16.33 -52.06 -11.20
N HIS A 41 15.90 -50.81 -10.97
CA HIS A 41 15.34 -49.95 -12.02
C HIS A 41 16.40 -49.26 -12.88
N LEU A 42 17.69 -49.37 -12.49
CA LEU A 42 18.83 -48.71 -13.15
C LEU A 42 19.73 -49.69 -13.90
N CYS A 43 19.60 -51.01 -13.68
CA CYS A 43 20.37 -52.04 -14.38
C CYS A 43 19.66 -53.40 -14.36
N ASN A 44 20.25 -54.40 -15.00
CA ASN A 44 19.66 -55.75 -15.13
C ASN A 44 19.79 -56.65 -13.87
N TYR A 45 20.19 -56.10 -12.72
CA TYR A 45 20.32 -56.87 -11.48
C TYR A 45 18.95 -57.26 -10.90
N LYS A 46 18.81 -58.52 -10.48
CA LYS A 46 17.60 -59.07 -9.86
C LYS A 46 17.94 -59.90 -8.62
N THR A 47 17.06 -59.90 -7.63
CA THR A 47 17.22 -60.71 -6.41
C THR A 47 15.86 -61.07 -5.81
N ASP A 48 15.80 -62.22 -5.15
CA ASP A 48 14.69 -62.67 -4.30
C ASP A 48 14.51 -61.86 -3.00
N LYS A 49 15.50 -61.05 -2.59
CA LYS A 49 15.48 -60.33 -1.31
C LYS A 49 15.64 -58.83 -1.49
N LYS A 50 14.66 -58.06 -1.01
CA LYS A 50 14.69 -56.59 -0.98
C LYS A 50 15.99 -55.99 -0.41
N ASN A 51 16.55 -56.58 0.65
CA ASN A 51 17.79 -56.10 1.28
C ASN A 51 19.02 -56.23 0.36
N ASN A 52 19.04 -57.24 -0.51
CA ASN A 52 20.10 -57.39 -1.50
C ASN A 52 20.02 -56.29 -2.57
N LEU A 53 18.80 -55.94 -2.99
CA LEU A 53 18.59 -54.83 -3.92
C LEU A 53 19.02 -53.49 -3.31
N ILE A 54 18.67 -53.23 -2.05
CA ILE A 54 19.12 -52.02 -1.33
C ILE A 54 20.65 -51.96 -1.24
N ARG A 55 21.31 -53.08 -0.95
CA ARG A 55 22.78 -53.15 -0.89
C ARG A 55 23.40 -52.95 -2.28
N HIS A 56 22.80 -53.54 -3.31
CA HIS A 56 23.19 -53.34 -4.70
C HIS A 56 23.12 -51.86 -5.10
N ASP A 57 21.99 -51.20 -4.85
CA ASP A 57 21.78 -49.78 -5.14
C ASP A 57 22.80 -48.91 -4.39
N LYS A 58 23.10 -49.24 -3.12
CA LYS A 58 24.07 -48.50 -2.31
C LYS A 58 25.51 -48.70 -2.77
N LYS A 59 25.84 -49.82 -3.41
CA LYS A 59 27.19 -50.12 -3.91
C LYS A 59 27.41 -49.58 -5.32
N TYR A 60 26.46 -49.79 -6.23
CA TYR A 60 26.62 -49.53 -7.66
C TYR A 60 25.88 -48.26 -8.14
N HIS A 61 24.82 -47.84 -7.44
CA HIS A 61 23.97 -46.72 -7.86
C HIS A 61 23.87 -45.59 -6.82
N CYS A 62 24.77 -45.56 -5.83
CA CYS A 62 24.72 -44.63 -4.69
C CYS A 62 24.54 -43.17 -5.09
N LYS A 63 25.28 -42.70 -6.11
CA LYS A 63 25.22 -41.31 -6.59
C LYS A 63 23.86 -40.98 -7.23
N ILE A 64 23.33 -41.90 -8.04
CA ILE A 64 22.05 -41.73 -8.76
C ILE A 64 20.90 -41.73 -7.75
N VAL A 65 20.89 -42.69 -6.83
CA VAL A 65 19.87 -42.81 -5.78
C VAL A 65 19.86 -41.61 -4.84
N LYS A 66 21.02 -41.02 -4.54
CA LYS A 66 21.10 -39.76 -3.76
C LYS A 66 20.48 -38.59 -4.53
N LYS A 67 20.82 -38.43 -5.82
CA LYS A 67 20.28 -37.37 -6.68
C LYS A 67 18.76 -37.50 -6.87
N GLU A 68 18.24 -38.70 -7.08
CA GLU A 68 16.79 -38.96 -7.15
C GLU A 68 16.06 -38.59 -5.85
N LYS A 69 16.68 -38.86 -4.69
CA LYS A 69 16.11 -38.49 -3.39
C LYS A 69 16.12 -36.97 -3.16
N GLU A 70 17.18 -36.27 -3.55
CA GLU A 70 17.25 -34.81 -3.48
C GLU A 70 16.21 -34.15 -4.39
N ILE A 71 16.07 -34.62 -5.63
CA ILE A 71 15.03 -34.12 -6.56
C ILE A 71 13.63 -34.36 -5.99
N LYS A 72 13.36 -35.55 -5.46
CA LYS A 72 12.07 -35.84 -4.81
C LYS A 72 11.80 -34.93 -3.62
N ARG A 73 12.82 -34.69 -2.79
CA ARG A 73 12.71 -33.80 -1.61
C ARG A 73 12.45 -32.35 -2.03
N ASN A 74 13.17 -31.85 -3.04
CA ASN A 74 12.97 -30.50 -3.56
C ASN A 74 11.60 -30.33 -4.21
N ASN A 75 11.14 -31.30 -4.99
CA ASN A 75 9.80 -31.27 -5.59
C ASN A 75 8.70 -31.29 -4.52
N GLN A 76 8.88 -32.07 -3.45
CA GLN A 76 7.95 -32.10 -2.34
C GLN A 76 7.92 -30.77 -1.58
N GLN A 77 9.07 -30.13 -1.39
CA GLN A 77 9.17 -28.79 -0.78
C GLN A 77 8.48 -27.73 -1.65
N ASN A 78 8.77 -27.70 -2.95
CA ASN A 78 8.14 -26.77 -3.89
C ASN A 78 6.61 -26.91 -3.91
N MET A 79 6.08 -28.14 -3.80
CA MET A 79 4.64 -28.37 -3.74
C MET A 79 4.03 -27.83 -2.44
N ILE A 80 4.71 -27.98 -1.30
CA ILE A 80 4.29 -27.38 -0.02
C ILE A 80 4.28 -25.85 -0.13
N ASP A 81 5.30 -25.25 -0.75
CA ASP A 81 5.41 -23.80 -0.90
C ASP A 81 4.31 -23.24 -1.82
N LEU A 82 3.98 -23.94 -2.91
CA LEU A 82 2.85 -23.63 -3.79
C LEU A 82 1.50 -23.71 -3.04
N THR A 83 1.29 -24.75 -2.24
CA THR A 83 0.06 -24.89 -1.43
C THR A 83 -0.05 -23.78 -0.38
N ASN A 84 1.07 -23.42 0.28
CA ASN A 84 1.09 -22.31 1.23
C ASN A 84 0.78 -20.97 0.57
N LEU A 85 1.30 -20.74 -0.64
CA LEU A 85 0.99 -19.55 -1.42
C LEU A 85 -0.51 -19.49 -1.76
N GLU A 86 -1.09 -20.60 -2.21
CA GLU A 86 -2.52 -20.70 -2.53
C GLU A 86 -3.41 -20.44 -1.29
N ILE A 87 -3.06 -21.02 -0.13
CA ILE A 87 -3.75 -20.77 1.14
C ILE A 87 -3.70 -19.29 1.51
N ASN A 88 -2.54 -18.64 1.35
CA ASN A 88 -2.39 -17.22 1.65
C ASN A 88 -3.21 -16.34 0.69
N LEU A 89 -3.24 -16.68 -0.61
CA LEU A 89 -4.10 -16.02 -1.59
C LEU A 89 -5.59 -16.16 -1.22
N GLN A 90 -6.03 -17.36 -0.83
CA GLN A 90 -7.41 -17.57 -0.40
C GLN A 90 -7.75 -16.78 0.87
N LYS A 91 -6.82 -16.68 1.83
CA LYS A 91 -6.99 -15.84 3.03
C LYS A 91 -7.17 -14.37 2.64
N ILE A 92 -6.31 -13.85 1.77
CA ILE A 92 -6.40 -12.46 1.27
C ILE A 92 -7.75 -12.25 0.56
N LEU A 93 -8.17 -13.15 -0.32
CA LEU A 93 -9.45 -13.04 -1.02
C LEU A 93 -10.64 -13.05 -0.05
N LYS A 94 -10.58 -13.88 0.99
CA LYS A 94 -11.62 -13.93 2.03
C LYS A 94 -11.64 -12.66 2.88
N GLU A 95 -10.48 -12.11 3.21
CA GLU A 95 -10.36 -10.82 3.89
C GLU A 95 -10.92 -9.67 3.03
N GLN A 96 -10.62 -9.66 1.73
CA GLN A 96 -11.19 -8.71 0.76
C GLN A 96 -12.73 -8.82 0.69
N GLU A 97 -13.29 -10.03 0.72
CA GLU A 97 -14.74 -10.23 0.75
C GLU A 97 -15.37 -9.76 2.07
N ASN A 98 -14.68 -9.97 3.20
CA ASN A 98 -15.11 -9.48 4.50
C ASN A 98 -15.09 -7.94 4.56
N ILE A 99 -14.06 -7.31 3.99
CA ILE A 99 -13.99 -5.84 3.84
C ILE A 99 -15.18 -5.35 3.00
N LYS A 100 -15.51 -6.02 1.88
CA LYS A 100 -16.69 -5.70 1.06
C LYS A 100 -18.01 -5.81 1.83
N LYS A 101 -18.12 -6.69 2.82
CA LYS A 101 -19.32 -6.85 3.67
C LYS A 101 -19.44 -5.78 4.77
N LEU A 102 -18.32 -5.16 5.16
CA LEU A 102 -18.29 -4.01 6.07
C LEU A 102 -18.67 -2.70 5.37
N ILE A 103 -18.74 -2.69 4.02
CA ILE A 103 -19.29 -1.59 3.25
C ILE A 103 -20.83 -1.62 3.37
N PRO A 104 -21.47 -0.61 3.96
CA PRO A 104 -22.93 -0.62 4.16
C PRO A 104 -23.67 -0.69 2.83
N LYS A 105 -24.52 -1.71 2.63
CA LYS A 105 -25.40 -1.84 1.45
C LYS A 105 -26.67 -0.98 1.50
N ASN A 106 -26.82 -0.13 2.52
CA ASN A 106 -27.94 0.79 2.63
C ASN A 106 -27.54 2.20 2.17
N THR A 107 -28.34 2.73 1.24
CA THR A 107 -28.40 4.11 0.75
C THR A 107 -28.50 5.12 1.89
N GLY A 108 -27.35 5.48 2.45
CA GLY A 108 -27.23 6.48 3.51
C GLY A 108 -25.87 6.45 4.16
N ASN A 109 -24.79 6.70 3.40
CA ASN A 109 -23.50 7.16 3.93
C ASN A 109 -22.57 7.63 2.79
N THR A 110 -22.94 8.73 2.14
CA THR A 110 -22.11 9.43 1.15
C THR A 110 -20.76 9.91 1.74
N ILE A 111 -20.62 9.97 3.07
CA ILE A 111 -19.44 10.51 3.76
C ILE A 111 -18.27 9.51 3.79
N ILE A 112 -18.54 8.21 3.95
CA ILE A 112 -17.49 7.19 4.06
C ILE A 112 -16.89 6.88 2.67
N ASN A 113 -17.73 6.82 1.64
CA ASN A 113 -17.28 6.63 0.25
C ASN A 113 -16.40 7.80 -0.20
N ASN A 114 -16.81 9.05 0.08
CA ASN A 114 -16.02 10.22 -0.31
C ASN A 114 -14.64 10.27 0.36
N LYS A 115 -14.53 9.89 1.66
CA LYS A 115 -13.23 9.91 2.35
C LYS A 115 -12.25 8.87 1.79
N LEU A 116 -12.74 7.67 1.45
CA LEU A 116 -11.92 6.64 0.82
C LEU A 116 -11.50 7.07 -0.58
N SER A 117 -12.40 7.61 -1.39
CA SER A 117 -12.11 8.10 -2.75
C SER A 117 -11.09 9.25 -2.76
N ILE A 118 -11.20 10.21 -1.84
CA ILE A 118 -10.23 11.32 -1.72
C ILE A 118 -8.84 10.78 -1.35
N ASN A 119 -8.75 9.90 -0.35
CA ASN A 119 -7.47 9.34 0.05
C ASN A 119 -6.83 8.50 -1.06
N VAL A 120 -7.62 7.77 -1.85
CA VAL A 120 -7.11 7.06 -3.03
C VAL A 120 -6.56 8.05 -4.05
N TYR A 121 -7.36 9.03 -4.47
CA TYR A 121 -6.96 10.05 -5.44
C TYR A 121 -5.67 10.77 -5.03
N LEU A 122 -5.56 11.22 -3.78
CA LEU A 122 -4.38 11.93 -3.29
C LEU A 122 -3.11 11.05 -3.34
N ASN A 123 -3.23 9.76 -3.00
CA ASN A 123 -2.08 8.85 -2.95
C ASN A 123 -1.74 8.21 -4.31
N THR A 124 -2.63 8.31 -5.31
CA THR A 124 -2.36 7.82 -6.68
C THR A 124 -2.05 8.96 -7.64
N GLU A 125 -2.94 9.96 -7.74
CA GLU A 125 -2.85 11.04 -8.71
C GLU A 125 -1.98 12.20 -8.23
N CYS A 126 -2.06 12.55 -6.94
CA CYS A 126 -1.27 13.64 -6.34
C CYS A 126 -0.05 13.12 -5.56
N LYS A 127 0.43 11.93 -5.89
CA LYS A 127 1.49 11.25 -5.10
C LYS A 127 2.78 12.07 -5.05
N GLU A 128 3.15 12.61 -6.20
CA GLU A 128 4.40 13.36 -6.44
C GLU A 128 4.25 14.87 -6.14
N ALA A 129 3.11 15.30 -5.58
CA ALA A 129 2.94 16.67 -5.13
C ALA A 129 3.99 17.03 -4.07
N MET A 130 4.50 18.26 -4.13
CA MET A 130 5.45 18.77 -3.15
C MET A 130 4.83 18.87 -1.75
N SER A 131 5.66 18.91 -0.72
CA SER A 131 5.17 19.15 0.64
C SER A 131 4.69 20.59 0.83
N ILE A 132 3.77 20.81 1.76
CA ILE A 132 3.33 22.17 2.13
C ILE A 132 4.49 23.04 2.61
N GLN A 133 5.50 22.43 3.24
CA GLN A 133 6.67 23.16 3.71
C GLN A 133 7.55 23.62 2.55
N ASP A 134 7.76 22.77 1.54
CA ASP A 134 8.53 23.12 0.35
C ASP A 134 7.82 24.22 -0.45
N PHE A 135 6.50 24.10 -0.60
CA PHE A 135 5.69 25.17 -1.18
C PHE A 135 5.90 26.50 -0.47
N LEU A 136 5.79 26.53 0.86
CA LEU A 136 6.00 27.74 1.66
C LEU A 136 7.43 28.30 1.54
N ASN A 137 8.44 27.43 1.44
CA ASN A 137 9.83 27.84 1.26
C ASN A 137 10.04 28.51 -0.11
N GLN A 138 9.37 28.02 -1.15
CA GLN A 138 9.43 28.58 -2.50
C GLN A 138 8.61 29.88 -2.68
N LEU A 139 7.78 30.25 -1.70
CA LEU A 139 7.05 31.51 -1.74
C LEU A 139 8.01 32.70 -1.62
N ASN A 140 8.20 33.38 -2.74
CA ASN A 140 8.86 34.67 -2.84
C ASN A 140 7.80 35.76 -3.00
N LEU A 141 7.71 36.66 -2.02
CA LEU A 141 6.82 37.80 -2.05
C LEU A 141 7.56 39.02 -2.60
N SER A 142 6.81 39.90 -3.26
CA SER A 142 7.29 41.15 -3.84
C SER A 142 6.70 42.36 -3.13
N PHE A 143 7.22 43.56 -3.42
CA PHE A 143 6.58 44.79 -2.93
C PHE A 143 5.18 44.99 -3.51
N ASP A 144 4.89 44.48 -4.70
CA ASP A 144 3.54 44.52 -5.27
C ASP A 144 2.56 43.71 -4.41
N ASP A 145 2.97 42.57 -3.86
CA ASP A 145 2.15 41.79 -2.93
C ASP A 145 1.90 42.57 -1.62
N LEU A 146 2.92 43.29 -1.13
CA LEU A 146 2.80 44.14 0.05
C LEU A 146 1.83 45.32 -0.18
N TYR A 147 1.95 46.02 -1.32
CA TYR A 147 1.05 47.11 -1.68
C TYR A 147 -0.37 46.60 -1.98
N TYR A 148 -0.51 45.40 -2.54
CA TYR A 148 -1.80 44.76 -2.71
C TYR A 148 -2.48 44.55 -1.35
N THR A 149 -1.76 44.05 -0.33
CA THR A 149 -2.29 43.95 1.04
C THR A 149 -2.68 45.32 1.59
N LYS A 150 -1.86 46.35 1.39
CA LYS A 150 -2.18 47.73 1.83
C LYS A 150 -3.51 48.21 1.29
N ASN A 151 -3.75 47.99 -0.01
CA ASN A 151 -4.91 48.53 -0.70
C ASN A 151 -6.18 47.69 -0.54
N ASN A 152 -6.05 46.39 -0.27
CA ASN A 152 -7.19 45.45 -0.22
C ASN A 152 -7.43 44.85 1.18
N GLY A 153 -6.53 45.09 2.13
CA GLY A 153 -6.61 44.59 3.50
C GLY A 153 -5.98 43.21 3.70
N PHE A 154 -5.83 42.84 4.98
CA PHE A 154 -5.12 41.63 5.43
C PHE A 154 -5.65 40.33 4.81
N VAL A 155 -6.96 40.12 4.84
CA VAL A 155 -7.60 38.90 4.32
C VAL A 155 -7.34 38.72 2.83
N GLU A 156 -7.52 39.77 2.04
CA GLU A 156 -7.24 39.73 0.60
C GLU A 156 -5.75 39.56 0.32
N GLY A 157 -4.89 40.30 1.04
CA GLY A 157 -3.45 40.23 0.89
C GLY A 157 -2.89 38.83 1.09
N ILE A 158 -3.24 38.18 2.20
CA ILE A 158 -2.75 36.84 2.50
C ILE A 158 -3.34 35.80 1.56
N SER A 159 -4.66 35.82 1.33
CA SER A 159 -5.32 34.83 0.47
C SER A 159 -4.84 34.91 -0.98
N ASN A 160 -4.58 36.12 -1.50
CA ASN A 160 -4.11 36.32 -2.87
C ASN A 160 -2.74 35.66 -3.12
N VAL A 161 -1.83 35.68 -2.15
CA VAL A 161 -0.53 34.99 -2.26
C VAL A 161 -0.73 33.49 -2.49
N PHE A 162 -1.62 32.85 -1.73
CA PHE A 162 -1.96 31.44 -1.93
C PHE A 162 -2.67 31.20 -3.26
N VAL A 163 -3.71 31.99 -3.58
CA VAL A 163 -4.53 31.80 -4.79
C VAL A 163 -3.71 31.93 -6.06
N LYS A 164 -2.78 32.89 -6.12
CA LYS A 164 -1.86 33.07 -7.24
C LYS A 164 -0.92 31.86 -7.35
N LYS A 165 -0.20 31.54 -6.27
CA LYS A 165 0.85 30.51 -6.29
C LYS A 165 0.33 29.08 -6.44
N LEU A 166 -0.83 28.77 -5.85
CA LEU A 166 -1.51 27.48 -6.08
C LEU A 166 -2.19 27.44 -7.45
N GLY A 167 -2.57 28.61 -7.99
CA GLY A 167 -3.14 28.73 -9.32
C GLY A 167 -2.14 28.49 -10.45
N ASP A 168 -0.86 28.77 -10.20
CA ASP A 168 0.24 28.50 -11.12
C ASP A 168 0.63 27.00 -11.18
N LEU A 169 0.15 26.19 -10.23
CA LEU A 169 0.41 24.75 -10.16
C LEU A 169 -0.70 23.93 -10.81
N ASP A 170 -0.31 22.82 -11.45
CA ASP A 170 -1.24 21.78 -11.86
C ASP A 170 -2.04 21.28 -10.65
N PRO A 171 -3.36 21.03 -10.75
CA PRO A 171 -4.15 20.53 -9.64
C PRO A 171 -3.54 19.34 -8.91
N LYS A 172 -2.87 18.41 -9.61
CA LYS A 172 -2.26 17.21 -9.03
C LYS A 172 -0.94 17.49 -8.30
N GLU A 173 -0.31 18.63 -8.56
CA GLU A 173 0.96 19.05 -7.95
C GLU A 173 0.76 19.93 -6.70
N ARG A 174 -0.47 20.39 -6.45
CA ARG A 174 -0.78 21.26 -5.31
C ARG A 174 -0.53 20.52 -4.00
N PRO A 175 0.12 21.16 -3.00
CA PRO A 175 0.43 20.55 -1.70
C PRO A 175 -0.78 20.50 -0.76
N ILE A 176 -1.92 21.07 -1.15
CA ILE A 176 -3.12 21.18 -0.32
C ILE A 176 -4.38 21.14 -1.20
N HIS A 177 -5.39 20.41 -0.74
CA HIS A 177 -6.71 20.33 -1.35
C HIS A 177 -7.83 20.55 -0.33
N CYS A 178 -9.01 20.97 -0.79
CA CYS A 178 -10.21 21.09 0.04
C CYS A 178 -11.34 20.21 -0.48
N SER A 179 -11.86 19.33 0.38
CA SER A 179 -12.98 18.43 0.02
C SER A 179 -14.35 19.00 0.31
N ASP A 180 -14.45 19.96 1.23
CA ASP A 180 -15.71 20.59 1.63
C ASP A 180 -15.44 22.05 1.99
N LYS A 181 -15.75 22.97 1.07
CA LYS A 181 -15.55 24.41 1.24
C LYS A 181 -16.41 25.00 2.36
N LYS A 182 -17.58 24.40 2.64
CA LYS A 182 -18.50 24.88 3.70
C LYS A 182 -17.96 24.53 5.09
N ARG A 183 -17.42 23.31 5.23
CA ARG A 183 -16.84 22.80 6.48
C ARG A 183 -15.34 23.05 6.61
N LEU A 184 -14.69 23.58 5.58
CA LEU A 184 -13.26 23.83 5.51
C LEU A 184 -12.44 22.57 5.83
N HIS A 185 -12.82 21.45 5.20
CA HIS A 185 -12.08 20.19 5.31
C HIS A 185 -10.91 20.18 4.31
N PHE A 186 -9.70 20.37 4.83
CA PHE A 186 -8.47 20.36 4.04
C PHE A 186 -7.71 19.04 4.18
N TYR A 187 -6.95 18.72 3.14
CA TYR A 187 -5.96 17.66 3.08
C TYR A 187 -4.64 18.27 2.66
N VAL A 188 -3.56 17.94 3.35
CA VAL A 188 -2.25 18.56 3.19
C VAL A 188 -1.20 17.48 2.97
N LYS A 189 -0.30 17.71 2.02
CA LYS A 189 0.88 16.89 1.78
C LYS A 189 1.97 17.31 2.75
N ASN A 190 2.23 16.45 3.74
CA ASN A 190 3.43 16.53 4.58
C ASN A 190 4.58 15.80 3.86
N THR A 191 5.79 15.82 4.44
CA THR A 191 7.02 15.32 3.80
C THR A 191 6.85 13.96 3.12
N ASP A 192 6.16 13.02 3.76
CA ASP A 192 6.05 11.64 3.26
C ASP A 192 4.61 11.24 2.90
N ALA A 193 3.59 11.96 3.38
CA ALA A 193 2.21 11.47 3.35
C ALA A 193 1.17 12.58 3.19
N TRP A 194 0.05 12.21 2.57
CA TRP A 194 -1.17 13.00 2.56
C TRP A 194 -1.95 12.76 3.85
N GLU A 195 -2.31 13.85 4.53
CA GLU A 195 -3.06 13.80 5.78
C GLU A 195 -4.25 14.76 5.76
N LYS A 196 -5.31 14.40 6.48
CA LYS A 196 -6.41 15.32 6.74
C LYS A 196 -5.93 16.37 7.74
N ASP A 197 -6.19 17.64 7.45
CA ASP A 197 -5.77 18.76 8.31
C ASP A 197 -6.78 19.00 9.44
N ASP A 198 -6.69 18.17 10.47
CA ASP A 198 -7.56 18.24 11.64
C ASP A 198 -7.39 19.59 12.37
N ASP A 199 -8.53 20.19 12.71
CA ASP A 199 -8.66 21.55 13.25
C ASP A 199 -8.00 22.65 12.40
N ASN A 200 -7.71 22.37 11.12
CA ASN A 200 -7.03 23.28 10.20
C ASN A 200 -5.64 23.73 10.70
N LYS A 201 -4.94 22.90 11.48
CA LYS A 201 -3.66 23.26 12.12
C LYS A 201 -2.59 23.62 11.08
N ASN A 202 -2.46 22.83 10.02
CA ASN A 202 -1.44 23.02 9.00
C ASN A 202 -1.72 24.25 8.14
N ILE A 203 -2.97 24.45 7.68
CA ILE A 203 -3.31 25.66 6.90
C ILE A 203 -3.21 26.93 7.75
N ASN A 204 -3.56 26.90 9.05
CA ASN A 204 -3.38 28.04 9.94
C ASN A 204 -1.88 28.39 10.12
N LYS A 205 -1.01 27.37 10.25
CA LYS A 205 0.45 27.57 10.28
C LYS A 205 0.96 28.15 8.96
N ALA A 206 0.46 27.68 7.82
CA ALA A 206 0.81 28.19 6.51
C ALA A 206 0.42 29.67 6.35
N ILE A 207 -0.79 30.05 6.78
CA ILE A 207 -1.27 31.45 6.81
C ILE A 207 -0.32 32.32 7.65
N GLY A 208 0.04 31.87 8.85
CA GLY A 208 1.02 32.57 9.69
C GLY A 208 2.41 32.69 9.05
N ASN A 209 2.81 31.71 8.22
CA ASN A 209 4.06 31.77 7.48
C ASN A 209 4.05 32.88 6.42
N VAL A 210 2.97 32.97 5.64
CA VAL A 210 2.80 34.04 4.65
C VAL A 210 2.73 35.40 5.31
N GLN A 211 2.04 35.53 6.45
CA GLN A 211 2.02 36.78 7.21
C GLN A 211 3.43 37.20 7.64
N ARG A 212 4.22 36.27 8.19
CA ARG A 212 5.61 36.55 8.57
C ARG A 212 6.46 36.98 7.38
N LYS A 213 6.29 36.36 6.20
CA LYS A 213 6.96 36.81 4.97
C LYS A 213 6.52 38.22 4.54
N GLN A 214 5.26 38.62 4.75
CA GLN A 214 4.85 40.01 4.52
C GLN A 214 5.47 40.99 5.53
N ILE A 215 5.65 40.59 6.78
CA ILE A 215 6.36 41.41 7.79
C ILE A 215 7.83 41.58 7.38
N GLU A 216 8.47 40.53 6.87
CA GLU A 216 9.81 40.60 6.30
C GLU A 216 9.89 41.55 5.10
N MET A 217 8.87 41.55 4.22
CA MET A 217 8.76 42.53 3.14
C MET A 217 8.63 43.97 3.64
N LEU A 218 7.90 44.21 4.73
CA LEU A 218 7.83 45.53 5.37
C LEU A 218 9.20 45.97 5.88
N TYR A 219 9.96 45.08 6.50
CA TYR A 219 11.33 45.37 6.92
C TYR A 219 12.24 45.72 5.73
N HIS A 220 12.16 44.97 4.63
CA HIS A 220 12.88 45.30 3.41
C HIS A 220 12.44 46.62 2.79
N TRP A 221 11.16 46.98 2.91
CA TRP A 221 10.66 48.28 2.49
C TRP A 221 11.34 49.40 3.30
N GLU A 222 11.46 49.25 4.63
CA GLU A 222 12.14 50.23 5.49
C GLU A 222 13.61 50.43 5.10
N LEU A 223 14.33 49.34 4.77
CA LEU A 223 15.70 49.40 4.27
C LEU A 223 15.85 50.14 2.93
N ASN A 224 14.86 50.02 2.05
CA ASN A 224 14.85 50.70 0.74
C ASN A 224 14.39 52.17 0.82
N HIS A 225 13.93 52.63 1.99
CA HIS A 225 13.48 54.00 2.22
C HIS A 225 14.23 54.63 3.40
N PRO A 226 15.56 54.81 3.32
CA PRO A 226 16.34 55.35 4.42
C PRO A 226 15.84 56.73 4.83
N GLY A 227 15.72 56.96 6.14
CA GLY A 227 15.20 58.22 6.69
C GLY A 227 13.67 58.35 6.69
N TRP A 228 12.93 57.27 6.40
CA TRP A 228 11.47 57.26 6.43
C TRP A 228 10.88 57.79 7.75
N GLU A 229 11.57 57.57 8.87
CA GLU A 229 11.17 58.02 10.22
C GLU A 229 11.04 59.54 10.34
N LYS A 230 11.85 60.29 9.57
CA LYS A 230 11.91 61.76 9.61
C LYS A 230 11.08 62.41 8.50
N ASN A 231 10.55 61.61 7.59
CA ASN A 231 9.72 62.08 6.48
C ASN A 231 8.26 61.70 6.76
N GLU A 232 7.43 62.71 7.04
CA GLU A 232 6.02 62.53 7.39
C GLU A 232 5.26 61.63 6.40
N LYS A 233 5.47 61.82 5.08
CA LYS A 233 4.80 61.01 4.06
C LYS A 233 5.24 59.54 4.11
N LEU A 234 6.54 59.29 4.25
CA LEU A 234 7.07 57.92 4.33
C LEU A 234 6.71 57.25 5.66
N PHE A 235 6.65 58.01 6.76
CA PHE A 235 6.18 57.52 8.05
C PHE A 235 4.71 57.07 7.96
N HIS A 236 3.84 57.88 7.36
CA HIS A 236 2.44 57.50 7.14
C HIS A 236 2.30 56.30 6.22
N GLU A 237 3.09 56.24 5.14
CA GLU A 237 3.09 55.09 4.22
C GLU A 237 3.49 53.81 4.95
N ARG A 238 4.58 53.84 5.73
CA ARG A 238 5.03 52.74 6.58
C ARG A 238 3.95 52.30 7.55
N LEU A 239 3.29 53.25 8.23
CA LEU A 239 2.22 52.96 9.18
C LEU A 239 1.02 52.27 8.50
N ASN A 240 0.64 52.73 7.31
CA ASN A 240 -0.43 52.11 6.52
C ASN A 240 -0.06 50.69 6.09
N LEU A 241 1.16 50.47 5.61
CA LEU A 241 1.68 49.14 5.28
C LEU A 241 1.62 48.22 6.52
N ALA A 242 2.17 48.66 7.65
CA ALA A 242 2.17 47.91 8.90
C ALA A 242 0.75 47.51 9.35
N ASN A 243 -0.18 48.46 9.40
CA ASN A 243 -1.56 48.21 9.81
C ASN A 243 -2.27 47.19 8.91
N SER A 244 -1.92 47.14 7.62
CA SER A 244 -2.50 46.18 6.68
C SER A 244 -1.95 44.75 6.84
N VAL A 245 -0.69 44.60 7.27
CA VAL A 245 0.00 43.31 7.37
C VAL A 245 -0.25 42.60 8.71
N TYR A 246 -0.39 43.34 9.81
CA TYR A 246 -0.59 42.72 11.12
C TYR A 246 -1.98 42.11 11.30
N GLY A 247 -2.98 42.58 10.55
CA GLY A 247 -4.35 42.10 10.66
C GLY A 247 -5.02 42.48 12.00
N SER A 248 -6.10 41.79 12.35
CA SER A 248 -6.87 42.08 13.55
C SER A 248 -6.10 41.79 14.85
N ILE A 249 -6.26 42.64 15.87
CA ILE A 249 -5.62 42.48 17.18
C ILE A 249 -6.45 41.56 18.10
N LYS A 250 -7.79 41.62 18.02
CA LYS A 250 -8.70 40.85 18.88
C LYS A 250 -8.80 39.41 18.38
N ASP A 251 -8.69 38.43 19.28
CA ASP A 251 -8.71 37.00 18.92
C ASP A 251 -9.95 36.60 18.12
N LYS A 252 -11.14 37.07 18.52
CA LYS A 252 -12.39 36.80 17.78
C LYS A 252 -12.36 37.31 16.34
N ASP A 253 -11.71 38.44 16.09
CA ASP A 253 -11.62 39.01 14.76
C ASP A 253 -10.52 38.32 13.94
N ARG A 254 -9.41 37.90 14.59
CA ARG A 254 -8.39 37.03 13.98
C ARG A 254 -8.96 35.69 13.51
N GLU A 255 -9.85 35.07 14.31
CA GLU A 255 -10.54 33.84 13.92
C GLU A 255 -11.43 34.04 12.69
N LYS A 256 -12.12 35.19 12.60
CA LYS A 256 -12.92 35.54 11.41
C LYS A 256 -12.04 35.77 10.20
N ASP A 257 -10.93 36.50 10.35
CA ASP A 257 -9.98 36.76 9.28
C ASP A 257 -9.39 35.44 8.75
N ASN A 258 -8.92 34.57 9.64
CA ASN A 258 -8.41 33.24 9.28
C ASN A 258 -9.48 32.38 8.58
N LYS A 259 -10.73 32.43 9.05
CA LYS A 259 -11.84 31.71 8.39
C LYS A 259 -12.11 32.26 6.99
N ALA A 260 -12.07 33.58 6.80
CA ALA A 260 -12.26 34.23 5.51
C ALA A 260 -11.12 33.90 4.53
N ILE A 261 -9.86 33.93 5.00
CA ILE A 261 -8.69 33.52 4.21
C ILE A 261 -8.83 32.06 3.76
N LYS A 262 -9.14 31.14 4.67
CA LYS A 262 -9.34 29.72 4.34
C LYS A 262 -10.45 29.50 3.32
N LYS A 263 -11.55 30.26 3.41
CA LYS A 263 -12.64 30.17 2.45
C LYS A 263 -12.20 30.58 1.04
N LYS A 264 -11.45 31.67 0.92
CA LYS A 264 -10.90 32.11 -0.38
C LYS A 264 -9.92 31.10 -0.97
N ILE A 265 -9.07 30.51 -0.12
CA ILE A 265 -8.14 29.46 -0.55
C ILE A 265 -8.93 28.24 -1.03
N SER A 266 -9.93 27.77 -0.25
CA SER A 266 -10.70 26.57 -0.60
C SER A 266 -11.49 26.72 -1.89
N GLU A 267 -11.89 27.94 -2.26
CA GLU A 267 -12.54 28.23 -3.53
C GLU A 267 -11.65 27.92 -4.75
N LYS A 268 -10.32 27.97 -4.58
CA LYS A 268 -9.32 27.74 -5.65
C LYS A 268 -8.80 26.30 -5.74
N ILE A 269 -8.91 25.51 -4.67
CA ILE A 269 -8.25 24.20 -4.52
C ILE A 269 -9.22 23.04 -4.26
N ASP A 270 -10.48 23.19 -4.65
CA ASP A 270 -11.38 22.05 -4.63
C ASP A 270 -10.94 20.93 -5.55
N PHE A 271 -11.34 19.72 -5.18
CA PHE A 271 -11.36 18.60 -6.12
C PHE A 271 -12.37 18.91 -7.21
N ASP A 272 -11.97 18.77 -8.47
CA ASP A 272 -12.94 18.73 -9.56
C ASP A 272 -13.91 17.58 -9.27
N ILE A 273 -15.19 17.91 -9.14
CA ILE A 273 -16.23 16.93 -8.77
C ILE A 273 -16.29 15.79 -9.79
N ASP A 274 -15.97 16.08 -11.05
CA ASP A 274 -15.94 15.11 -12.14
C ASP A 274 -14.87 14.02 -11.93
N VAL A 275 -13.77 14.34 -11.22
CA VAL A 275 -12.67 13.39 -10.94
C VAL A 275 -13.05 12.36 -9.86
N LEU A 276 -14.01 12.67 -9.00
CA LEU A 276 -14.43 11.79 -7.90
C LEU A 276 -15.61 10.86 -8.27
N VAL A 277 -16.24 11.08 -9.43
CA VAL A 277 -17.45 10.35 -9.86
C VAL A 277 -17.15 9.27 -10.91
N GLU A 278 -15.97 9.29 -11.54
CA GLU A 278 -15.57 8.30 -12.56
C GLU A 278 -15.00 6.97 -12.02
N ASN A 279 -14.94 6.77 -10.69
CA ASN A 279 -14.43 5.54 -10.07
C ASN A 279 -15.49 4.78 -9.25
#